data_AF-D5UBR8-F1
#
_entry.id   AF-D5UBR8-F1
#
_cell.length_a   1.000
_cell.length_b   1.000
_cell.length_c   1.000
_cell.angle_alpha   90.00
_cell.angle_beta   90.00
_cell.angle_gamma   90.00
#
_symmetry.space_group_name_H-M   'P 1'
#
loop_
_entity.id
_entity.type
_entity.pdbx_description
1 polymer ?
#
loop_
_entity_poly.entity_id
_entity_poly.type
_entity_poly.pdbx_seq_one_letter_code
_entity_poly.pdbx_strand_id
1 'polypeptide(L)' 'MSPVPEGPIVLRDVASKQKWEVAGGTKRPLTDAQWKNLEDQTYVDVPTRWLERIPTVEATSQ' A
#
# COMPACT_ATOMS: atom_id res chain seq x y z
N MET A 1 14.63 -0.74 17.53
CA MET A 1 13.62 -0.70 16.46
C MET A 1 12.28 -0.88 17.10
N SER A 2 11.43 0.16 17.13
CA SER A 2 10.04 0.00 17.56
C SER A 2 9.30 -0.85 16.51
N PRO A 3 8.57 -1.89 16.90
CA PRO A 3 7.77 -2.71 15.97
C PRO A 3 6.45 -2.02 15.57
N VAL A 4 6.27 -0.77 16.00
CA VAL A 4 5.07 0.03 15.75
C VAL A 4 5.26 0.71 14.40
N PRO A 5 4.35 0.52 13.43
CA PRO A 5 4.38 1.26 12.18
C PRO A 5 4.23 2.75 12.48
N GLU A 6 5.30 3.53 12.26
CA GLU A 6 5.29 4.99 12.45
C GLU A 6 4.78 5.73 11.20
N GLY A 7 4.54 5.00 10.10
CA GLY A 7 4.11 5.54 8.82
C GLY A 7 3.16 4.61 8.06
N PRO A 8 2.70 5.04 6.87
CA PRO A 8 1.85 4.22 6.01
C PRO A 8 2.55 2.90 5.65
N ILE A 9 1.79 1.81 5.67
CA ILE A 9 2.33 0.47 5.34
C ILE A 9 2.12 0.24 3.85
N VAL A 10 3.15 -0.23 3.15
CA VAL A 10 3.00 -0.64 1.76
C VAL A 10 2.80 -2.15 1.67
N LEU A 11 1.77 -2.55 0.93
CA LEU A 11 1.43 -3.93 0.65
C LEU A 11 1.55 -4.19 -0.85
N ARG A 12 2.07 -5.34 -1.23
CA ARG A 12 2.18 -5.75 -2.62
C ARG A 12 1.30 -6.96 -2.88
N ASP A 13 0.47 -6.88 -3.90
CA ASP A 13 -0.25 -8.04 -4.39
C ASP A 13 0.74 -9.03 -5.03
N VAL A 14 0.78 -10.25 -4.51
CA VAL A 14 1.69 -11.29 -5.03
C VAL A 14 1.37 -11.67 -6.47
N ALA A 15 0.11 -11.54 -6.90
CA ALA A 15 -0.34 -11.91 -8.23
C ALA A 15 -0.02 -10.83 -9.28
N SER A 16 -0.49 -9.60 -9.07
CA SER A 16 -0.30 -8.49 -10.03
C SER A 16 0.99 -7.70 -9.84
N LYS A 17 1.68 -7.86 -8.71
CA LYS A 17 2.81 -7.01 -8.26
C LYS A 17 2.44 -5.54 -8.02
N GLN A 18 1.15 -5.19 -8.07
CA GLN A 18 0.66 -3.86 -7.73
C GLN A 18 0.95 -3.55 -6.25
N LYS A 19 1.45 -2.34 -5.99
CA LYS A 19 1.71 -1.85 -4.63
C LYS A 19 0.57 -0.96 -4.17
N TRP A 20 0.23 -1.07 -2.90
CA TRP A 20 -0.86 -0.36 -2.24
C TRP A 20 -0.33 0.26 -0.95
N GLU A 21 -0.51 1.56 -0.81
CA GLU A 21 -0.28 2.25 0.46
C GLU A 21 -1.52 2.10 1.34
N VAL A 22 -1.34 1.72 2.60
CA VAL A 22 -2.41 1.59 3.58
C VAL A 22 -2.22 2.62 4.69
N ALA A 23 -3.20 3.52 4.81
CA ALA A 23 -3.25 4.56 5.83
C ALA A 23 -4.70 4.74 6.30
N GLY A 24 -4.89 4.96 7.61
CA GLY A 24 -6.22 5.22 8.18
C GLY A 24 -7.26 4.14 7.90
N GLY A 25 -6.83 2.87 7.73
CA GLY A 25 -7.73 1.74 7.45
C GLY A 25 -8.17 1.61 5.99
N THR A 26 -7.60 2.40 5.07
CA THR A 26 -7.91 2.35 3.64
C THR A 26 -6.67 2.10 2.81
N LYS A 27 -6.84 1.50 1.62
CA LYS A 27 -5.76 1.27 0.65
C LYS A 27 -5.86 2.21 -0.54
N ARG A 28 -4.71 2.68 -1.03
CA ARG A 28 -4.57 3.50 -2.23
C ARG A 28 -3.52 2.88 -3.16
N PRO A 29 -3.79 2.74 -4.48
CA PRO A 29 -2.80 2.17 -5.39
C PRO A 29 -1.63 3.14 -5.54
N LEU A 30 -0.40 2.61 -5.54
CA LEU A 30 0.81 3.36 -5.82
C LEU A 30 1.25 3.14 -7.28
N THR A 31 1.52 4.25 -7.96
CA THR A 31 2.28 4.22 -9.22
C THR A 31 3.77 3.98 -8.94
N ASP A 32 4.52 3.56 -9.96
CA ASP A 32 5.97 3.39 -9.82
C ASP A 32 6.70 4.69 -9.45
N ALA A 33 6.21 5.84 -9.92
CA ALA A 33 6.76 7.14 -9.55
C ALA A 33 6.52 7.46 -8.07
N GLN A 34 5.30 7.22 -7.58
CA GLN A 34 4.97 7.41 -6.15
C GLN A 34 5.78 6.47 -5.27
N TRP A 35 5.91 5.20 -5.66
CA TRP A 35 6.73 4.22 -4.96
C TRP A 35 8.20 4.66 -4.83
N LYS A 36 8.80 5.16 -5.92
CA LYS A 36 10.20 5.63 -5.93
C LYS A 36 10.42 6.87 -5.07
N ASN A 37 9.38 7.66 -4.84
CA ASN A 37 9.43 8.88 -4.04
C ASN A 37 9.20 8.62 -2.55
N LEU A 38 8.89 7.39 -2.13
CA LEU A 38 8.78 7.05 -0.72
C LEU A 38 10.17 7.03 -0.06
N GLU A 39 10.25 7.58 1.15
CA GLU A 39 11.44 7.48 2.01
C GLU A 39 11.71 6.02 2.41
N ASP A 40 10.65 5.25 2.65
CA ASP A 40 10.69 3.82 2.93
C ASP A 40 10.09 3.02 1.77
N GLN A 41 10.92 2.17 1.16
CA GLN A 41 10.56 1.26 0.07
C GLN A 41 10.48 -0.21 0.54
N THR A 42 10.09 -0.43 1.80
CA THR A 42 9.69 -1.75 2.29
C THR A 42 8.24 -2.05 1.93
N TYR A 43 7.93 -3.32 1.71
CA TYR A 43 6.57 -3.78 1.46
C TYR A 43 6.35 -5.18 2.03
N VAL A 44 5.09 -5.52 2.28
CA VAL A 44 4.68 -6.88 2.64
C VAL A 44 3.88 -7.49 1.50
N ASP A 45 4.26 -8.70 1.10
CA ASP A 45 3.54 -9.48 0.10
C ASP A 45 2.26 -10.08 0.70
N VAL A 46 1.14 -9.87 0.02
CA VAL A 46 -0.18 -10.36 0.44
C VAL A 46 -0.99 -10.91 -0.75
N PRO A 47 -1.90 -11.88 -0.53
CA PRO A 47 -2.81 -12.36 -1.58
C PRO A 47 -3.82 -11.29 -2.02
N THR A 48 -4.24 -11.33 -3.28
CA THR A 48 -5.26 -10.41 -3.84
C THR A 48 -6.55 -10.39 -2.99
N ARG A 49 -7.06 -11.57 -2.61
CA ARG A 49 -8.26 -11.68 -1.76
C ARG A 49 -8.10 -11.07 -0.38
N TRP A 50 -6.87 -10.96 0.13
CA TRP A 50 -6.62 -10.29 1.39
C TRP A 50 -6.72 -8.77 1.19
N LEU A 51 -6.15 -8.23 0.10
CA LEU A 51 -6.24 -6.80 -0.23
C LEU A 51 -7.68 -6.35 -0.48
N GLU A 52 -8.52 -7.17 -1.11
CA GLU A 52 -9.94 -6.89 -1.36
C GLU A 52 -10.74 -6.60 -0.07
N ARG A 53 -10.26 -7.05 1.09
CA ARG A 53 -10.90 -6.81 2.39
C ARG A 53 -10.66 -5.40 2.94
N ILE A 54 -9.68 -4.67 2.39
CA ILE A 54 -9.39 -3.29 2.79
C ILE A 54 -10.19 -2.35 1.89
N PRO A 55 -10.96 -1.40 2.43
CA PRO A 55 -11.61 -0.37 1.63
C PRO A 55 -10.60 0.38 0.76
N THR A 56 -10.92 0.56 -0.52
CA THR A 56 -10.08 1.34 -1.43
C THR A 56 -10.50 2.80 -1.37
N VAL A 57 -9.57 3.72 -1.12
CA VAL A 57 -9.79 5.13 -1.44
C VAL A 57 -9.53 5.26 -2.93
N GLU A 58 -10.59 5.52 -3.68
CA GLU A 58 -10.44 5.93 -5.08
C GLU A 58 -9.58 7.18 -5.09
N ALA A 59 -8.61 7.25 -6.01
CA ALA A 59 -7.87 8.47 -6.21
C ALA A 59 -8.89 9.55 -6.62
N THR A 60 -9.30 10.40 -5.67
CA THR A 60 -10.15 11.54 -5.96
C THR A 60 -9.39 12.40 -6.96
N SER A 61 -9.78 12.35 -8.23
CA SER A 61 -9.42 13.35 -9.22
C SER A 61 -10.00 14.68 -8.73
N GLN A 62 -9.19 15.47 -8.02
CA GLN A 62 -9.43 16.89 -7.77
C GLN A 62 -8.62 17.71 -8.76
#